data_AF-A0AAE1B9N9-F1
#
_entry.id   AF-A0AAE1B9N9-F1
#
_cell.length_a   1.000
_cell.length_b   1.000
_cell.length_c   1.000
_cell.angle_alpha   90.00
_cell.angle_beta   90.00
_cell.angle_gamma   90.00
#
_symmetry.space_group_name_H-M   'P 1'
#
loop_
_entity.id
_entity.type
_entity.pdbx_description
1 polymer ?
#
loop_
_entity_poly.entity_id
_entity_poly.type
_entity_poly.pdbx_seq_one_letter_code
_entity_poly.pdbx_strand_id
1 'polypeptide(L)'
;MFETGKLAQVISEMNRYNLHILGVSESRWTGTGRLRTNTGETVLHSGRDDNIHTEGVAIVLKKGLEKSLMEWKPVNSRLIRIRLRGRHNNLSILQCYAPTNDHEEEDKDLFYEQLQAELNEIPRHDVITLMGDLNAKVGDDNNGAERTMGKFGCGSINNNGERLVEFCASNDLVIGGTLFNHPAIHRLTWYSPNGRDKNQIDHIAINGIWRGSLLDVRVKRGADVGSDHLLVIANIRLKLRRTDQRHADHRRLDVNKLKDPDVKRSFTIQIRNRFQALSDQENNTQQEMEDTNHLWNQVKTTYQETGRTILGHRNERHKDWISQEAWQKIEERKDIKKKVLSTKAERIKTQQQQAYREADRAVKQIIRHDKRKHLEDMATQAEEAAYKGDQRTLYKITKQRMPVFRASDPYYDIDITIILEIVSTLKIECRLTA
;
A
#
# COMPACT_ATOMS: atom_id res chain seq x y z
N MET A 1 7.93 5.00 -6.83
CA MET A 1 7.21 3.77 -7.29
C MET A 1 7.15 3.56 -8.80
N PHE A 2 7.47 4.55 -9.64
CA PHE A 2 7.49 4.41 -11.11
C PHE A 2 8.47 3.34 -11.63
N GLU A 3 9.62 3.16 -10.96
CA GLU A 3 10.59 2.13 -11.36
C GLU A 3 9.99 0.72 -11.38
N THR A 4 10.37 -0.07 -12.39
CA THR A 4 9.88 -1.45 -12.53
C THR A 4 10.24 -2.28 -11.30
N GLY A 5 9.26 -3.04 -10.77
CA GLY A 5 9.43 -3.91 -9.61
C GLY A 5 9.49 -3.18 -8.26
N LYS A 6 9.55 -1.85 -8.23
CA LYS A 6 9.60 -1.07 -6.98
C LYS A 6 8.32 -1.22 -6.16
N LEU A 7 7.16 -1.18 -6.81
CA LEU A 7 5.87 -1.40 -6.14
C LEU A 7 5.81 -2.77 -5.44
N ALA A 8 6.32 -3.83 -6.09
CA ALA A 8 6.36 -5.17 -5.50
C ALA A 8 7.31 -5.25 -4.29
N GLN A 9 8.48 -4.59 -4.35
CA GLN A 9 9.39 -4.48 -3.21
C GLN A 9 8.74 -3.72 -2.04
N VAL A 10 8.03 -2.63 -2.33
CA VAL A 10 7.31 -1.82 -1.32
C VAL A 10 6.22 -2.66 -0.64
N ILE A 11 5.42 -3.42 -1.41
CA ILE A 11 4.40 -4.33 -0.87
C ILE A 11 5.03 -5.47 -0.07
N SER A 12 6.17 -6.00 -0.52
CA SER A 12 6.90 -7.05 0.21
C SER A 12 7.36 -6.55 1.59
N GLU A 13 7.94 -5.35 1.67
CA GLU A 13 8.29 -4.74 2.96
C GLU A 13 7.05 -4.41 3.81
N MET A 14 5.97 -3.95 3.17
CA MET A 14 4.68 -3.74 3.85
C MET A 14 4.18 -5.01 4.54
N ASN A 15 4.24 -6.14 3.85
CA ASN A 15 3.82 -7.43 4.38
C ASN A 15 4.82 -7.97 5.42
N ARG A 16 6.12 -7.79 5.22
CA ARG A 16 7.19 -8.19 6.17
C ARG A 16 7.03 -7.52 7.52
N TYR A 17 6.65 -6.24 7.54
CA TYR A 17 6.42 -5.49 8.77
C TYR A 17 4.97 -5.54 9.26
N ASN A 18 4.11 -6.35 8.60
CA ASN A 18 2.69 -6.51 8.92
C ASN A 18 1.90 -5.18 8.99
N LEU A 19 2.14 -4.33 8.01
CA LEU A 19 1.58 -2.99 7.98
C LEU A 19 0.20 -2.98 7.37
N HIS A 20 -0.62 -2.04 7.84
CA HIS A 20 -2.01 -1.94 7.41
C HIS A 20 -2.22 -0.80 6.41
N ILE A 21 -1.56 0.33 6.66
CA ILE A 21 -1.60 1.51 5.81
C ILE A 21 -0.17 1.96 5.63
N LEU A 22 0.19 2.20 4.38
CA LEU A 22 1.51 2.62 3.99
C LEU A 22 1.42 3.91 3.17
N GLY A 23 1.95 5.00 3.69
CA GLY A 23 2.22 6.24 2.96
C GLY A 23 3.48 6.14 2.11
N VAL A 24 3.44 6.70 0.91
CA VAL A 24 4.59 6.77 0.02
C VAL A 24 4.70 8.17 -0.57
N SER A 25 5.80 8.84 -0.26
CA SER A 25 6.24 10.07 -0.91
C SER A 25 7.16 9.76 -2.09
N GLU A 26 7.21 10.66 -3.08
CA GLU A 26 7.91 10.48 -4.36
C GLU A 26 7.49 9.22 -5.13
N SER A 27 6.18 9.03 -5.29
CA SER A 27 5.63 7.92 -6.09
C SER A 27 6.10 8.00 -7.56
N ARG A 28 6.23 9.23 -8.10
CA ARG A 28 6.55 9.58 -9.49
C ARG A 28 5.57 9.02 -10.51
N TRP A 29 4.38 8.66 -10.05
CA TRP A 29 3.27 8.32 -10.92
C TRP A 29 2.57 9.61 -11.34
N THR A 30 2.13 9.66 -12.59
CA THR A 30 1.39 10.78 -13.15
C THR A 30 -0.11 10.53 -13.02
N GLY A 31 -0.87 11.62 -13.00
CA GLY A 31 -2.31 11.60 -12.79
C GLY A 31 -2.73 11.02 -11.44
N THR A 32 -4.02 10.74 -11.34
CA THR A 32 -4.66 10.20 -10.14
C THR A 32 -5.27 8.84 -10.44
N GLY A 33 -5.29 7.95 -9.46
CA GLY A 33 -5.78 6.60 -9.72
C GLY A 33 -5.84 5.69 -8.51
N ARG A 34 -6.66 4.64 -8.69
CA ARG A 34 -6.81 3.52 -7.76
C ARG A 34 -6.42 2.24 -8.50
N LEU A 35 -5.41 1.55 -7.99
CA LEU A 35 -4.92 0.28 -8.50
C LEU A 35 -5.13 -0.82 -7.45
N ARG A 36 -5.51 -2.02 -7.88
CA ARG A 36 -5.44 -3.22 -7.05
C ARG A 36 -4.26 -4.07 -7.50
N THR A 37 -3.41 -4.46 -6.56
CA THR A 37 -2.24 -5.29 -6.82
C THR A 37 -2.66 -6.76 -6.99
N ASN A 38 -1.79 -7.58 -7.58
CA ASN A 38 -2.05 -9.01 -7.75
C ASN A 38 -2.15 -9.77 -6.41
N THR A 39 -1.47 -9.27 -5.38
CA THR A 39 -1.47 -9.81 -4.02
C THR A 39 -2.69 -9.33 -3.20
N GLY A 40 -3.42 -8.33 -3.69
CA GLY A 40 -4.75 -7.93 -3.23
C GLY A 40 -4.80 -6.63 -2.43
N GLU A 41 -3.66 -5.97 -2.21
CA GLU A 41 -3.54 -4.60 -1.68
C GLU A 41 -4.13 -3.57 -2.65
N THR A 42 -4.57 -2.43 -2.11
CA THR A 42 -5.12 -1.31 -2.88
C THR A 42 -4.17 -0.12 -2.80
N VAL A 43 -3.74 0.41 -3.94
CA VAL A 43 -2.89 1.60 -4.05
C VAL A 43 -3.75 2.76 -4.54
N LEU A 44 -3.74 3.86 -3.78
CA LEU A 44 -4.34 5.14 -4.16
C LEU A 44 -3.19 6.10 -4.43
N HIS A 45 -3.17 6.78 -5.58
CA HIS A 45 -2.11 7.72 -5.90
C HIS A 45 -2.64 9.06 -6.40
N SER A 46 -1.85 10.09 -6.13
CA SER A 46 -2.01 11.44 -6.64
C SER A 46 -0.66 11.91 -7.17
N GLY A 47 -0.65 12.40 -8.40
CA GLY A 47 0.55 12.71 -9.16
C GLY A 47 0.36 13.97 -10.00
N ARG A 48 1.36 14.31 -10.81
CA ARG A 48 1.27 15.45 -11.73
C ARG A 48 0.45 15.09 -12.97
N ASP A 49 -0.33 16.04 -13.48
CA ASP A 49 -1.17 15.86 -14.68
C ASP A 49 -0.44 16.19 -16.00
N ASP A 50 0.75 16.78 -15.92
CA ASP A 50 1.58 17.19 -17.06
C ASP A 50 2.45 16.07 -17.64
N ASN A 51 2.23 14.81 -17.22
CA ASN A 51 3.03 13.64 -17.56
C ASN A 51 4.51 13.72 -17.13
N ILE A 52 4.89 14.65 -16.25
CA ILE A 52 6.23 14.70 -15.69
C ILE A 52 6.30 13.74 -14.50
N HIS A 53 7.24 12.79 -14.56
CA HIS A 53 7.46 11.77 -13.53
C HIS A 53 8.30 12.29 -12.34
N THR A 54 7.91 13.44 -11.79
CA THR A 54 8.46 14.02 -10.55
C THR A 54 7.35 14.10 -9.50
N GLU A 55 7.73 14.26 -8.23
CA GLU A 55 6.80 14.33 -7.10
C GLU A 55 5.92 13.07 -6.99
N GLY A 56 4.67 13.23 -6.54
CA GLY A 56 3.67 12.18 -6.43
C GLY A 56 3.61 11.60 -5.02
N VAL A 57 2.40 11.38 -4.54
CA VAL A 57 2.11 10.72 -3.27
C VAL A 57 1.19 9.53 -3.50
N ALA A 58 1.28 8.55 -2.62
CA ALA A 58 0.38 7.41 -2.64
C ALA A 58 0.13 6.85 -1.25
N ILE A 59 -0.99 6.16 -1.13
CA ILE A 59 -1.33 5.37 0.05
C ILE A 59 -1.64 3.94 -0.40
N VAL A 60 -0.91 2.98 0.17
CA VAL A 60 -1.11 1.54 -0.02
C VAL A 60 -1.87 1.00 1.18
N LEU A 61 -3.02 0.40 0.92
CA LEU A 61 -3.89 -0.25 1.89
C LEU A 61 -3.70 -1.75 1.82
N LYS A 62 -3.49 -2.38 2.98
CA LYS A 62 -3.42 -3.84 3.10
C LYS A 62 -4.67 -4.47 2.51
N LYS A 63 -4.52 -5.66 1.94
CA LYS A 63 -5.64 -6.43 1.39
C LYS A 63 -6.81 -6.45 2.36
N GLY A 64 -7.94 -5.93 1.90
CA GLY A 64 -9.19 -5.91 2.64
C GLY A 64 -9.39 -4.72 3.57
N LEU A 65 -8.41 -3.82 3.70
CA LEU A 65 -8.62 -2.55 4.38
C LEU A 65 -9.37 -1.54 3.48
N GLU A 66 -9.34 -1.75 2.15
CA GLU A 66 -10.08 -0.92 1.19
C GLU A 66 -11.58 -0.81 1.47
N LYS A 67 -12.12 -1.73 2.26
CA LYS A 67 -13.54 -1.82 2.63
C LYS A 67 -13.95 -0.84 3.71
N SER A 68 -12.99 -0.43 4.50
CA SER A 68 -13.17 0.63 5.46
C SER A 68 -13.02 1.98 4.76
N LEU A 69 -12.51 2.05 3.53
CA LEU A 69 -12.39 3.30 2.78
C LEU A 69 -13.78 3.88 2.50
N MET A 70 -14.07 5.00 3.14
CA MET A 70 -15.28 5.78 2.91
C MET A 70 -15.06 6.75 1.74
N GLU A 71 -13.90 7.40 1.73
CA GLU A 71 -13.57 8.48 0.81
C GLU A 71 -12.06 8.49 0.58
N TRP A 72 -11.66 8.89 -0.62
CA TRP A 72 -10.29 9.32 -0.89
C TRP A 72 -10.35 10.53 -1.83
N LYS A 73 -9.49 11.52 -1.60
CA LYS A 73 -9.41 12.76 -2.34
C LYS A 73 -7.95 12.99 -2.77
N PRO A 74 -7.62 12.85 -4.06
CA PRO A 74 -6.35 13.33 -4.59
C PRO A 74 -6.43 14.86 -4.70
N VAL A 75 -5.57 15.58 -3.97
CA VAL A 75 -5.64 17.05 -3.88
C VAL A 75 -4.73 17.68 -4.92
N ASN A 76 -3.46 17.25 -4.94
CA ASN A 76 -2.46 17.65 -5.92
C ASN A 76 -1.33 16.59 -5.96
N SER A 77 -0.23 16.86 -6.65
CA SER A 77 0.92 15.93 -6.75
C SER A 77 1.64 15.66 -5.42
N ARG A 78 1.35 16.45 -4.37
CA ARG A 78 2.00 16.44 -3.06
C ARG A 78 1.07 16.06 -1.90
N LEU A 79 -0.24 16.01 -2.13
CA LEU A 79 -1.25 15.80 -1.09
C LEU A 79 -2.31 14.78 -1.55
N ILE A 80 -2.56 13.79 -0.70
CA ILE A 80 -3.67 12.85 -0.85
C ILE A 80 -4.31 12.59 0.51
N ARG A 81 -5.63 12.71 0.56
CA ARG A 81 -6.44 12.48 1.76
C ARG A 81 -7.23 11.18 1.61
N ILE A 82 -7.30 10.38 2.67
CA ILE A 82 -8.23 9.25 2.76
C ILE A 82 -9.00 9.28 4.07
N ARG A 83 -10.22 8.76 4.05
CA ARG A 83 -11.05 8.59 5.23
C ARG A 83 -11.50 7.14 5.34
N LEU A 84 -11.17 6.53 6.47
CA LEU A 84 -11.46 5.14 6.80
C LEU A 84 -12.51 5.08 7.92
N ARG A 85 -13.46 4.17 7.78
CA ARG A 85 -14.53 3.97 8.75
C ARG A 85 -14.03 3.26 9.99
N GLY A 86 -14.29 3.91 11.12
CA GLY A 86 -14.03 3.41 12.45
C GLY A 86 -15.20 2.66 13.06
N ARG A 87 -14.93 1.80 14.03
CA ARG A 87 -15.98 1.23 14.90
C ARG A 87 -16.57 2.30 15.81
N HIS A 88 -15.70 3.13 16.38
CA HIS A 88 -16.09 4.21 17.28
C HIS A 88 -15.88 5.57 16.61
N ASN A 89 -14.67 5.81 16.06
CA ASN A 89 -14.33 7.07 15.38
C ASN A 89 -13.61 6.77 14.08
N ASN A 90 -13.97 7.50 13.02
CA ASN A 90 -13.33 7.36 11.72
C ASN A 90 -11.88 7.86 11.76
N LEU A 91 -11.06 7.33 10.86
CA LEU A 91 -9.65 7.64 10.73
C LEU A 91 -9.46 8.42 9.42
N SER A 92 -9.04 9.67 9.53
CA SER A 92 -8.69 10.50 8.38
C SER A 92 -7.17 10.64 8.31
N ILE A 93 -6.60 10.32 7.14
CA ILE A 93 -5.16 10.33 6.92
C ILE A 93 -4.84 11.28 5.78
N LEU A 94 -3.90 12.19 6.03
CA LEU A 94 -3.29 13.07 5.05
C LEU A 94 -1.87 12.58 4.81
N GLN A 95 -1.60 12.07 3.61
CA GLN A 95 -0.24 11.81 3.14
C GLN A 95 0.25 13.03 2.38
N CYS A 96 1.44 13.51 2.74
CA CYS A 96 2.01 14.73 2.19
C CYS A 96 3.47 14.58 1.75
N TYR A 97 3.87 15.42 0.80
CA TYR A 97 5.25 15.61 0.35
C TYR A 97 5.56 17.11 0.21
N ALA A 98 6.11 17.71 1.26
CA ALA A 98 6.33 19.15 1.31
C ALA A 98 7.48 19.59 0.38
N PRO A 99 7.46 20.84 -0.12
CA PRO A 99 8.59 21.44 -0.81
C PRO A 99 9.87 21.41 0.04
N THR A 100 11.04 21.32 -0.60
CA THR A 100 12.32 21.35 0.12
C THR A 100 12.59 22.75 0.67
N ASN A 101 13.55 22.86 1.59
CA ASN A 101 13.91 24.14 2.21
C ASN A 101 14.43 25.18 1.20
N ASP A 102 14.92 24.74 0.03
CA ASP A 102 15.46 25.61 -1.03
C ASP A 102 14.41 26.07 -2.04
N HIS A 103 13.15 25.61 -1.92
CA HIS A 103 12.06 26.16 -2.73
C HIS A 103 11.69 27.58 -2.27
N GLU A 104 11.09 28.34 -3.18
CA GLU A 104 10.58 29.69 -2.93
C GLU A 104 9.58 29.70 -1.76
N GLU A 105 9.49 30.82 -1.05
CA GLU A 105 8.60 30.93 0.11
C GLU A 105 7.13 30.84 -0.30
N GLU A 106 6.76 31.38 -1.47
CA GLU A 106 5.40 31.31 -1.99
C GLU A 106 4.93 29.87 -2.23
N ASP A 107 5.81 28.99 -2.71
CA ASP A 107 5.50 27.57 -2.92
C ASP A 107 5.25 26.84 -1.59
N LYS A 108 6.00 27.22 -0.54
CA LYS A 108 5.82 26.67 0.80
C LYS A 108 4.52 27.16 1.42
N ASP A 109 4.23 28.45 1.29
CA ASP A 109 2.99 29.06 1.78
C ASP A 109 1.78 28.41 1.12
N LEU A 110 1.78 28.30 -0.21
CA LEU A 110 0.73 27.64 -0.98
C LEU A 110 0.51 26.19 -0.51
N PHE A 111 1.59 25.44 -0.25
CA PHE A 111 1.49 24.08 0.26
C PHE A 111 0.79 24.03 1.63
N TYR A 112 1.17 24.89 2.57
CA TYR A 112 0.56 24.91 3.91
C TYR A 112 -0.89 25.45 3.89
N GLU A 113 -1.21 26.40 3.02
CA GLU A 113 -2.59 26.86 2.80
C GLU A 113 -3.49 25.73 2.29
N GLN A 114 -3.02 24.97 1.30
CA GLN A 114 -3.75 23.81 0.78
C GLN A 114 -3.88 22.71 1.84
N LEU A 115 -2.82 22.44 2.60
CA LEU A 115 -2.86 21.48 3.70
C LEU A 115 -3.86 21.90 4.77
N GLN A 116 -3.93 23.19 5.12
CA GLN A 116 -4.89 23.74 6.07
C GLN A 116 -6.33 23.61 5.56
N ALA A 117 -6.58 23.90 4.28
CA ALA A 117 -7.89 23.75 3.67
C ALA A 117 -8.39 22.30 3.76
N GLU A 118 -7.53 21.33 3.43
CA GLU A 118 -7.87 19.90 3.53
C GLU A 118 -8.10 19.45 4.97
N LEU A 119 -7.34 19.99 5.92
CA LEU A 119 -7.51 19.69 7.34
C LEU A 119 -8.85 20.24 7.87
N ASN A 120 -9.27 21.43 7.42
CA ASN A 120 -10.54 22.05 7.79
C ASN A 120 -11.77 21.28 7.28
N GLU A 121 -11.65 20.58 6.15
CA GLU A 121 -12.71 19.70 5.63
C GLU A 121 -12.91 18.43 6.48
N ILE A 122 -11.90 18.01 7.24
CA ILE A 122 -11.97 16.78 8.03
C ILE A 122 -12.86 16.98 9.25
N PRO A 123 -13.83 16.07 9.51
CA PRO A 123 -14.65 16.17 10.70
C PRO A 123 -13.82 16.09 11.99
N ARG A 124 -14.01 17.04 12.91
CA ARG A 124 -13.21 17.18 14.13
C ARG A 124 -13.21 15.96 15.06
N HIS A 125 -14.23 15.10 14.97
CA HIS A 125 -14.33 13.87 15.77
C HIS A 125 -13.51 12.70 15.19
N ASP A 126 -13.01 12.83 13.96
CA ASP A 126 -12.14 11.84 13.37
C ASP A 126 -10.79 11.80 14.12
N VAL A 127 -10.15 10.64 14.07
CA VAL A 127 -8.74 10.50 14.39
C VAL A 127 -7.99 11.01 13.17
N ILE A 128 -7.30 12.14 13.32
CA ILE A 128 -6.57 12.78 12.21
C ILE A 128 -5.12 12.36 12.31
N THR A 129 -4.58 11.82 11.23
CA THR A 129 -3.14 11.52 11.11
C THR A 129 -2.57 12.23 9.90
N LEU A 130 -1.62 13.14 10.14
CA LEU A 130 -0.77 13.71 9.11
C LEU A 130 0.50 12.86 9.03
N MET A 131 0.87 12.41 7.85
CA MET A 131 2.12 11.68 7.62
C MET A 131 2.74 12.08 6.30
N GLY A 132 4.06 12.01 6.18
CA GLY A 132 4.73 12.49 4.99
C GLY A 132 6.19 12.84 5.19
N ASP A 133 6.87 13.01 4.06
CA ASP A 133 8.12 13.75 4.01
C ASP A 133 7.79 15.25 3.97
N LEU A 134 7.93 15.88 5.13
CA LEU A 134 7.65 17.30 5.32
C LEU A 134 8.91 18.16 5.11
N ASN A 135 10.05 17.55 4.78
CA ASN A 135 11.33 18.27 4.61
C ASN A 135 11.65 19.20 5.80
N ALA A 136 11.16 18.86 6.99
CA ALA A 136 11.13 19.71 8.18
C ALA A 136 11.99 19.11 9.29
N LYS A 137 12.96 19.86 9.81
CA LYS A 137 13.71 19.51 11.02
C LYS A 137 13.11 20.29 12.16
N VAL A 138 12.42 19.61 13.06
CA VAL A 138 11.69 20.28 14.16
C VAL A 138 12.58 20.61 15.36
N GLY A 139 13.79 20.05 15.42
CA GLY A 139 14.72 20.25 16.51
C GLY A 139 14.43 19.40 17.74
N ASP A 140 15.22 19.56 18.79
CA ASP A 140 15.06 18.92 20.11
C ASP A 140 14.54 19.86 21.21
N ASP A 141 14.53 21.17 20.97
CA ASP A 141 13.93 22.16 21.84
C ASP A 141 12.40 22.16 21.68
N ASN A 142 11.69 21.96 22.79
CA ASN A 142 10.23 21.96 22.82
C ASN A 142 9.65 23.07 23.71
N ASN A 143 10.47 24.02 24.17
CA ASN A 143 10.03 25.14 25.00
C ASN A 143 8.97 25.97 24.27
N GLY A 144 7.80 26.15 24.89
CA GLY A 144 6.66 26.86 24.30
C GLY A 144 5.86 26.05 23.28
N ALA A 145 6.27 24.82 22.97
CA ALA A 145 5.60 23.91 22.05
C ALA A 145 5.29 22.54 22.71
N GLU A 146 5.19 22.46 24.04
CA GLU A 146 5.10 21.19 24.79
C GLU A 146 3.84 20.38 24.51
N ARG A 147 2.79 21.04 24.02
CA ARG A 147 1.55 20.38 23.57
C ARG A 147 1.75 19.68 22.23
N THR A 148 2.50 20.30 21.33
CA THR A 148 2.75 19.89 19.94
C THR A 148 3.92 18.93 19.82
N MET A 149 4.97 19.15 20.62
CA MET A 149 6.24 18.43 20.57
C MET A 149 6.58 17.78 21.91
N GLY A 150 7.18 16.59 21.82
CA GLY A 150 7.81 15.92 22.95
C GLY A 150 9.27 16.32 23.14
N LYS A 151 9.89 15.73 24.16
CA LYS A 151 11.27 16.05 24.60
C LYS A 151 12.36 15.30 23.85
N PHE A 152 12.00 14.48 22.86
CA PHE A 152 12.93 13.57 22.18
C PHE A 152 13.10 13.88 20.70
N GLY A 153 12.93 15.15 20.33
CA GLY A 153 13.27 15.65 18.99
C GLY A 153 14.76 15.51 18.65
N CYS A 154 15.14 15.89 17.42
CA CYS A 154 16.47 15.65 16.90
C CYS A 154 17.01 16.85 16.12
N GLY A 155 18.25 17.24 16.43
CA GLY A 155 19.00 18.26 15.69
C GLY A 155 18.52 19.68 15.99
N SER A 156 18.87 20.62 15.12
CA SER A 156 18.39 22.00 15.18
C SER A 156 17.18 22.20 14.27
N ILE A 157 16.32 23.12 14.66
CA ILE A 157 15.15 23.50 13.86
C ILE A 157 15.60 24.17 12.54
N ASN A 158 14.85 23.97 11.45
CA ASN A 158 15.00 24.72 10.20
C ASN A 158 13.70 25.49 9.87
N ASN A 159 13.71 26.34 8.83
CA ASN A 159 12.54 27.13 8.44
C ASN A 159 11.28 26.27 8.18
N ASN A 160 11.43 25.15 7.46
CA ASN A 160 10.33 24.20 7.29
C ASN A 160 9.86 23.57 8.63
N GLY A 161 10.78 23.39 9.58
CA GLY A 161 10.52 22.93 10.94
C GLY A 161 9.68 23.90 11.75
N GLU A 162 10.03 25.18 11.73
CA GLU A 162 9.24 26.25 12.38
C GLU A 162 7.81 26.27 11.85
N ARG A 163 7.66 26.28 10.51
CA ARG A 163 6.34 26.23 9.84
C ARG A 163 5.53 25.00 10.24
N LEU A 164 6.17 23.83 10.32
CA LEU A 164 5.49 22.59 10.73
C LEU A 164 5.04 22.65 12.19
N VAL A 165 5.88 23.17 13.09
CA VAL A 165 5.56 23.29 14.51
C VAL A 165 4.42 24.28 14.72
N GLU A 166 4.45 25.42 14.05
CA GLU A 166 3.38 26.43 14.08
C GLU A 166 2.06 25.89 13.51
N PHE A 167 2.12 25.20 12.36
CA PHE A 167 0.96 24.54 11.77
C PHE A 167 0.36 23.49 12.72
N CYS A 168 1.20 22.65 13.33
CA CYS A 168 0.72 21.64 14.26
C CYS A 168 0.16 22.26 15.54
N ALA A 169 0.79 23.33 16.07
CA ALA A 169 0.30 24.04 17.25
C ALA A 169 -1.07 24.69 17.01
N SER A 170 -1.26 25.30 15.84
CA SER A 170 -2.51 25.97 15.46
C SER A 170 -3.68 25.00 15.27
N ASN A 171 -3.39 23.73 14.97
CA ASN A 171 -4.38 22.69 14.67
C ASN A 171 -4.48 21.61 15.76
N ASP A 172 -3.90 21.83 16.93
CA ASP A 172 -3.81 20.85 18.01
C ASP A 172 -3.27 19.48 17.54
N LEU A 173 -2.29 19.46 16.64
CA LEU A 173 -1.60 18.24 16.20
C LEU A 173 -0.34 18.01 17.04
N VAL A 174 -0.01 16.74 17.28
CA VAL A 174 1.13 16.33 18.09
C VAL A 174 2.09 15.53 17.22
N ILE A 175 3.34 15.97 17.12
CA ILE A 175 4.39 15.37 16.29
C ILE A 175 4.93 14.12 16.99
N GLY A 176 4.48 12.96 16.54
CA GLY A 176 4.75 11.68 17.18
C GLY A 176 6.23 11.30 17.24
N GLY A 177 7.02 11.71 16.23
CA GLY A 177 8.46 11.45 16.15
C GLY A 177 9.29 12.07 17.28
N THR A 178 8.73 13.00 18.05
CA THR A 178 9.39 13.70 19.16
C THR A 178 8.94 13.19 20.55
N LEU A 179 7.91 12.33 20.61
CA LEU A 179 7.26 11.92 21.86
C LEU A 179 7.96 10.79 22.60
N PHE A 180 8.64 9.89 21.88
CA PHE A 180 9.11 8.62 22.43
C PHE A 180 10.63 8.59 22.57
N ASN A 181 11.09 8.10 23.73
CA ASN A 181 12.52 7.95 24.00
C ASN A 181 13.08 6.72 23.26
N HIS A 182 13.55 6.93 22.04
CA HIS A 182 14.28 5.92 21.27
C HIS A 182 15.73 6.32 21.07
N PRO A 183 16.66 5.35 20.90
CA PRO A 183 18.01 5.66 20.43
C PRO A 183 17.98 6.47 19.12
N ALA A 184 18.92 7.38 18.91
CA ALA A 184 18.96 8.27 17.73
C ALA A 184 18.84 7.51 16.39
N ILE A 185 19.39 6.29 16.31
CA ILE A 185 19.29 5.41 15.13
C ILE A 185 17.84 5.03 14.75
N HIS A 186 16.90 5.13 15.68
CA HIS A 186 15.48 4.86 15.51
C HIS A 186 14.64 6.14 15.44
N ARG A 187 15.27 7.32 15.40
CA ARG A 187 14.61 8.63 15.22
C ARG A 187 14.99 9.31 13.91
N LEU A 188 16.22 9.05 13.41
CA LEU A 188 16.71 9.58 12.13
C LEU A 188 16.04 8.86 10.95
N THR A 189 15.45 9.63 10.04
CA THR A 189 14.64 9.11 8.93
C THR A 189 15.36 9.17 7.59
N TRP A 190 16.34 10.06 7.43
CA TRP A 190 17.05 10.24 6.16
C TRP A 190 18.57 10.25 6.32
N TYR A 191 19.26 9.71 5.31
CA TYR A 191 20.71 9.78 5.18
C TYR A 191 21.04 10.41 3.83
N SER A 192 21.91 11.41 3.86
CA SER A 192 22.48 11.97 2.63
C SER A 192 23.09 10.88 1.73
N PRO A 193 23.01 11.03 0.39
CA PRO A 193 23.63 10.08 -0.54
C PRO A 193 25.16 9.93 -0.36
N ASN A 194 25.80 10.95 0.22
CA ASN A 194 27.22 10.97 0.60
C ASN A 194 27.47 10.44 2.03
N GLY A 195 26.42 10.12 2.79
CA GLY A 195 26.48 9.50 4.11
C GLY A 195 26.95 10.40 5.25
N ARG A 196 27.07 11.72 5.00
CA ARG A 196 27.57 12.72 5.97
C ARG A 196 26.45 13.19 6.90
N ASP A 197 25.36 13.66 6.30
CA ASP A 197 24.24 14.24 7.00
C ASP A 197 23.16 13.20 7.30
N LYS A 198 22.54 13.34 8.46
CA LYS A 198 21.44 12.49 8.93
C LYS A 198 20.39 13.39 9.56
N ASN A 199 19.16 13.29 9.08
CA ASN A 199 18.08 14.18 9.50
C ASN A 199 16.81 13.39 9.81
N GLN A 200 15.94 13.99 10.61
CA GLN A 200 14.55 13.59 10.76
C GLN A 200 13.71 14.59 9.95
N ILE A 201 13.17 14.14 8.82
CA ILE A 201 12.39 14.96 7.88
C ILE A 201 11.03 14.33 7.52
N ASP A 202 10.90 13.03 7.79
CA ASP A 202 9.68 12.26 7.66
C ASP A 202 8.96 12.26 9.03
N HIS A 203 7.71 12.72 9.05
CA HIS A 203 6.97 12.94 10.30
C HIS A 203 5.61 12.28 10.26
N ILE A 204 5.17 11.85 11.44
CA ILE A 204 3.79 11.41 11.67
C ILE A 204 3.25 12.23 12.84
N ALA A 205 2.17 12.98 12.60
CA ALA A 205 1.47 13.76 13.60
C ALA A 205 0.03 13.28 13.76
N ILE A 206 -0.49 13.35 15.00
CA ILE A 206 -1.85 12.94 15.35
C ILE A 206 -2.56 14.07 16.10
N ASN A 207 -3.86 14.25 15.90
CA ASN A 207 -4.59 15.25 16.68
C ASN A 207 -4.57 14.96 18.19
N GLY A 208 -4.45 16.01 18.99
CA GLY A 208 -4.09 15.98 20.41
C GLY A 208 -5.08 15.24 21.28
N ILE A 209 -6.36 15.26 20.93
CA ILE A 209 -7.42 14.46 21.57
C ILE A 209 -7.07 12.97 21.54
N TRP A 210 -6.45 12.51 20.45
CA TRP A 210 -6.06 11.13 20.22
C TRP A 210 -4.56 10.86 20.48
N ARG A 211 -3.83 11.81 21.10
CA ARG A 211 -2.43 11.62 21.50
C ARG A 211 -2.22 10.33 22.29
N GLY A 212 -3.14 10.00 23.21
CA GLY A 212 -3.09 8.77 24.01
C GLY A 212 -3.26 7.47 23.20
N SER A 213 -3.78 7.55 21.97
CA SER A 213 -3.88 6.40 21.07
C SER A 213 -2.56 6.10 20.36
N LEU A 214 -1.67 7.08 20.24
CA LEU A 214 -0.34 6.88 19.67
C LEU A 214 0.56 6.24 20.74
N LEU A 215 0.88 4.96 20.54
CA LEU A 215 1.65 4.10 21.42
C LEU A 215 3.16 4.14 21.15
N ASP A 216 3.57 4.40 19.90
CA ASP A 216 4.98 4.42 19.52
C ASP A 216 5.19 5.17 18.20
N VAL A 217 6.35 5.80 18.01
CA VAL A 217 6.84 6.22 16.69
C VAL A 217 8.33 5.90 16.58
N ARG A 218 8.72 5.10 15.58
CA ARG A 218 10.10 4.63 15.42
C ARG A 218 10.52 4.30 14.00
N VAL A 219 11.79 4.52 13.70
CA VAL A 219 12.39 4.20 12.41
C VAL A 219 12.87 2.74 12.35
N LYS A 220 12.57 2.04 11.26
CA LYS A 220 13.05 0.69 10.94
C LYS A 220 14.14 0.72 9.88
N ARG A 221 15.37 0.63 10.34
CA ARG A 221 16.59 0.54 9.52
C ARG A 221 16.72 -0.73 8.69
N GLY A 222 15.90 -1.75 9.01
CA GLY A 222 15.91 -3.03 8.33
C GLY A 222 15.10 -3.06 7.04
N ALA A 223 14.24 -2.09 6.77
CA ALA A 223 13.48 -2.06 5.53
C ALA A 223 14.36 -1.53 4.38
N ASP A 224 14.33 -2.20 3.23
CA ASP A 224 15.07 -1.71 2.06
C ASP A 224 14.32 -1.91 0.75
N VAL A 225 13.96 -0.78 0.14
CA VAL A 225 13.43 -0.73 -1.22
C VAL A 225 14.40 -0.04 -2.18
N GLY A 226 15.67 0.14 -1.81
CA GLY A 226 16.61 0.97 -2.57
C GLY A 226 16.52 2.45 -2.22
N SER A 227 16.08 2.77 -0.98
CA SER A 227 15.80 4.14 -0.52
C SER A 227 16.87 4.80 0.36
N ASP A 228 17.10 6.10 0.19
CA ASP A 228 17.89 6.98 1.06
C ASP A 228 17.11 7.43 2.29
N HIS A 229 15.78 7.43 2.21
CA HIS A 229 14.89 7.44 3.36
C HIS A 229 14.78 6.06 4.02
N LEU A 230 14.50 6.09 5.31
CA LEU A 230 14.20 4.94 6.14
C LEU A 230 12.72 4.92 6.49
N LEU A 231 12.29 3.72 6.85
CA LEU A 231 10.91 3.41 7.12
C LEU A 231 10.43 3.95 8.48
N VAL A 232 9.37 4.76 8.52
CA VAL A 232 8.81 5.32 9.77
C VAL A 232 7.54 4.57 10.22
N ILE A 233 7.73 3.80 11.29
CA ILE A 233 6.79 3.18 12.24
C ILE A 233 5.91 4.09 13.09
N ALA A 234 4.63 4.38 12.83
CA ALA A 234 3.76 4.78 13.95
C ALA A 234 3.07 3.54 14.53
N ASN A 235 2.73 3.56 15.83
CA ASN A 235 1.83 2.62 16.47
C ASN A 235 0.61 3.36 17.06
N ILE A 236 -0.61 3.22 16.52
CA ILE A 236 -1.85 3.88 16.90
C ILE A 236 -2.92 2.81 17.20
N ARG A 237 -3.48 2.86 18.41
CA ARG A 237 -4.55 1.97 18.86
C ARG A 237 -5.91 2.45 18.32
N LEU A 238 -6.48 1.73 17.35
CA LEU A 238 -7.79 2.03 16.77
C LEU A 238 -8.58 0.75 16.48
N LYS A 239 -9.92 0.84 16.51
CA LYS A 239 -10.82 -0.21 16.02
C LYS A 239 -11.54 0.30 14.78
N LEU A 240 -11.26 -0.30 13.62
CA LEU A 240 -11.94 0.04 12.38
C LEU A 240 -13.21 -0.80 12.18
N ARG A 241 -14.22 -0.22 11.53
CA ARG A 241 -15.45 -0.91 11.17
C ARG A 241 -15.64 -0.75 9.69
N ARG A 242 -15.89 -1.85 9.02
CA ARG A 242 -16.21 -1.87 7.61
C ARG A 242 -17.55 -1.18 7.32
N THR A 243 -17.67 -0.52 6.17
CA THR A 243 -18.93 0.09 5.71
C THR A 243 -19.80 -0.96 5.00
N ASP A 244 -21.06 -1.11 5.42
CA ASP A 244 -21.98 -2.11 4.86
C ASP A 244 -22.62 -1.59 3.56
N GLN A 245 -22.31 -2.23 2.43
CA GLN A 245 -23.13 -2.22 1.22
C GLN A 245 -23.43 -3.68 0.87
N ARG A 246 -24.73 -4.03 0.77
CA ARG A 246 -25.21 -5.40 0.52
C ARG A 246 -24.77 -5.87 -0.88
N HIS A 247 -23.86 -6.84 -0.97
CA HIS A 247 -23.57 -7.56 -2.21
C HIS A 247 -23.52 -9.08 -1.98
N ALA A 248 -24.12 -9.82 -2.91
CA ALA A 248 -24.17 -11.28 -2.94
C ALA A 248 -22.79 -11.87 -3.29
N ASP A 249 -22.40 -12.96 -2.60
CA ASP A 249 -21.14 -13.66 -2.82
C ASP A 249 -21.13 -14.38 -4.18
N HIS A 250 -20.44 -13.79 -5.16
CA HIS A 250 -20.25 -14.37 -6.51
C HIS A 250 -18.90 -15.07 -6.68
N ARG A 251 -18.38 -15.76 -5.66
CA ARG A 251 -17.18 -16.61 -5.83
C ARG A 251 -17.44 -17.74 -6.83
N ARG A 252 -16.70 -17.73 -7.94
CA ARG A 252 -16.81 -18.74 -9.02
C ARG A 252 -16.26 -20.10 -8.57
N LEU A 253 -16.98 -21.17 -8.93
CA LEU A 253 -16.55 -22.55 -8.71
C LEU A 253 -15.35 -22.90 -9.60
N ASP A 254 -14.46 -23.76 -9.09
CA ASP A 254 -13.30 -24.23 -9.87
C ASP A 254 -13.66 -25.35 -10.84
N VAL A 255 -14.31 -24.98 -11.93
CA VAL A 255 -14.78 -25.90 -12.98
C VAL A 255 -13.65 -26.68 -13.64
N ASN A 256 -12.40 -26.22 -13.52
CA ASN A 256 -11.24 -26.92 -14.09
C ASN A 256 -10.99 -28.28 -13.42
N LYS A 257 -11.40 -28.46 -12.16
CA LYS A 257 -11.27 -29.74 -11.48
C LYS A 257 -12.09 -30.85 -12.13
N LEU A 258 -13.13 -30.53 -12.91
CA LEU A 258 -13.89 -31.53 -13.68
C LEU A 258 -13.10 -32.14 -14.85
N LYS A 259 -11.89 -31.64 -15.15
CA LYS A 259 -10.98 -32.31 -16.08
C LYS A 259 -10.38 -33.59 -15.49
N ASP A 260 -10.34 -33.70 -14.16
CA ASP A 260 -9.96 -34.91 -13.46
C ASP A 260 -11.14 -35.91 -13.50
N PRO A 261 -10.94 -37.13 -14.04
CA PRO A 261 -11.98 -38.15 -14.14
C PRO A 261 -12.61 -38.52 -12.79
N ASP A 262 -11.83 -38.53 -11.71
CA ASP A 262 -12.28 -38.96 -10.39
C ASP A 262 -13.16 -37.89 -9.73
N VAL A 263 -12.76 -36.62 -9.86
CA VAL A 263 -13.55 -35.48 -9.37
C VAL A 263 -14.86 -35.37 -10.15
N LYS A 264 -14.84 -35.58 -11.46
CA LYS A 264 -16.05 -35.58 -12.31
C LYS A 264 -17.02 -36.67 -11.88
N ARG A 265 -16.53 -37.88 -11.59
CA ARG A 265 -17.36 -39.01 -11.13
C ARG A 265 -17.99 -38.71 -9.77
N SER A 266 -17.20 -38.21 -8.82
CA SER A 266 -17.68 -37.80 -7.49
C SER A 266 -18.75 -36.70 -7.56
N PHE A 267 -18.52 -35.68 -8.40
CA PHE A 267 -19.49 -34.60 -8.64
C PHE A 267 -20.82 -35.11 -9.17
N THR A 268 -20.78 -36.02 -10.16
CA THR A 268 -21.97 -36.60 -10.78
C THR A 268 -22.78 -37.41 -9.77
N ILE A 269 -22.11 -38.21 -8.93
CA ILE A 269 -22.77 -39.04 -7.91
C ILE A 269 -23.46 -38.16 -6.85
N GLN A 270 -22.77 -37.14 -6.31
CA GLN A 270 -23.40 -36.28 -5.30
C GLN A 270 -24.56 -35.45 -5.83
N ILE A 271 -24.45 -34.91 -7.05
CA ILE A 271 -25.55 -34.20 -7.72
C ILE A 271 -26.76 -35.15 -7.80
N ARG A 272 -26.56 -36.37 -8.30
CA ARG A 272 -27.63 -37.36 -8.48
C ARG A 272 -28.30 -37.73 -7.17
N ASN A 273 -27.51 -38.00 -6.14
CA ASN A 273 -28.04 -38.36 -4.82
C ASN A 273 -28.85 -37.21 -4.19
N ARG A 274 -28.41 -35.96 -4.33
CA ARG A 274 -29.14 -34.80 -3.79
C ARG A 274 -30.45 -34.53 -4.54
N PHE A 275 -30.46 -34.66 -5.86
CA PHE A 275 -31.71 -34.52 -6.63
C PHE A 275 -32.71 -35.64 -6.37
N GLN A 276 -32.23 -36.87 -6.15
CA GLN A 276 -33.09 -37.99 -5.81
C GLN A 276 -33.74 -37.78 -4.44
N ALA A 277 -32.97 -37.33 -3.43
CA ALA A 277 -33.52 -36.97 -2.12
C ALA A 277 -34.57 -35.84 -2.17
N LEU A 278 -34.40 -34.85 -3.06
CA LEU A 278 -35.39 -33.79 -3.25
C LEU A 278 -36.69 -34.31 -3.88
N SER A 279 -36.58 -35.19 -4.87
CA SER A 279 -37.74 -35.82 -5.52
C SER A 279 -38.56 -36.67 -4.54
N ASP A 280 -37.87 -37.36 -3.62
CA ASP A 280 -38.52 -38.17 -2.59
C ASP A 280 -39.23 -37.31 -1.52
N GLN A 281 -38.80 -36.05 -1.32
CA GLN A 281 -39.45 -35.10 -0.40
C GLN A 281 -40.68 -34.41 -1.01
N GLU A 282 -40.64 -34.08 -2.31
CA GLU A 282 -41.79 -33.51 -3.04
C GLU A 282 -42.97 -34.50 -3.09
N ASN A 283 -42.70 -35.80 -3.25
CA ASN A 283 -43.74 -36.84 -3.25
C ASN A 283 -44.48 -37.01 -1.92
N ASN A 284 -43.97 -36.46 -0.81
CA ASN A 284 -44.57 -36.55 0.53
C ASN A 284 -45.31 -35.28 0.98
N THR A 285 -45.31 -34.22 0.17
CA THR A 285 -45.89 -32.91 0.56
C THR A 285 -47.07 -32.58 -0.35
N GLN A 286 -48.29 -32.93 0.07
CA GLN A 286 -49.51 -32.42 -0.58
C GLN A 286 -49.78 -30.99 -0.09
N GLN A 287 -49.30 -29.96 -0.79
CA GLN A 287 -50.06 -28.71 -1.00
C GLN A 287 -49.33 -27.63 -1.84
N GLU A 288 -50.15 -27.06 -2.73
CA GLU A 288 -50.13 -25.71 -3.32
C GLU A 288 -49.07 -25.34 -4.35
N MET A 289 -49.56 -24.68 -5.42
CA MET A 289 -48.84 -24.21 -6.61
C MET A 289 -47.41 -23.76 -6.30
N GLU A 290 -46.45 -24.63 -6.61
CA GLU A 290 -45.03 -24.29 -6.61
C GLU A 290 -44.81 -23.18 -7.65
N ASP A 291 -44.58 -21.97 -7.16
CA ASP A 291 -44.07 -20.87 -7.98
C ASP A 291 -42.81 -21.38 -8.70
N THR A 292 -42.75 -21.27 -10.03
CA THR A 292 -41.61 -21.73 -10.85
C THR A 292 -40.27 -21.17 -10.34
N ASN A 293 -40.32 -20.02 -9.66
CA ASN A 293 -39.17 -19.42 -8.99
C ASN A 293 -38.63 -20.25 -7.80
N HIS A 294 -39.49 -20.94 -7.06
CA HIS A 294 -39.11 -21.78 -5.93
C HIS A 294 -38.34 -23.03 -6.41
N LEU A 295 -38.90 -23.75 -7.38
CA LEU A 295 -38.27 -24.91 -8.00
C LEU A 295 -36.91 -24.55 -8.62
N TRP A 296 -36.84 -23.42 -9.33
CA TRP A 296 -35.58 -22.92 -9.89
C TRP A 296 -34.55 -22.60 -8.80
N ASN A 297 -34.97 -22.00 -7.68
CA ASN A 297 -34.07 -21.71 -6.56
C ASN A 297 -33.58 -22.98 -5.88
N GLN A 298 -34.39 -24.03 -5.76
CA GLN A 298 -33.96 -25.33 -5.23
C GLN A 298 -32.93 -26.00 -6.15
N VAL A 299 -33.19 -26.05 -7.46
CA VAL A 299 -32.24 -26.58 -8.45
C VAL A 299 -30.93 -25.83 -8.40
N LYS A 300 -31.00 -24.49 -8.41
CA LYS A 300 -29.83 -23.61 -8.36
C LYS A 300 -29.03 -23.80 -7.07
N THR A 301 -29.69 -23.88 -5.91
CA THR A 301 -29.03 -24.05 -4.61
C THR A 301 -28.34 -25.42 -4.53
N THR A 302 -29.01 -26.47 -4.97
CA THR A 302 -28.46 -27.84 -5.01
C THR A 302 -27.21 -27.92 -5.89
N TYR A 303 -27.23 -27.30 -7.08
CA TYR A 303 -26.07 -27.21 -7.95
C TYR A 303 -24.93 -26.41 -7.31
N GLN A 304 -25.24 -25.25 -6.72
CA GLN A 304 -24.25 -24.38 -6.11
C GLN A 304 -23.58 -25.03 -4.89
N GLU A 305 -24.34 -25.70 -4.03
CA GLU A 305 -23.81 -26.39 -2.86
C GLU A 305 -22.96 -27.58 -3.23
N THR A 306 -23.43 -28.44 -4.13
CA THR A 306 -22.64 -29.60 -4.60
C THR A 306 -21.35 -29.14 -5.28
N GLY A 307 -21.44 -28.04 -6.04
CA GLY A 307 -20.30 -27.35 -6.62
C GLY A 307 -19.31 -26.86 -5.55
N ARG A 308 -19.81 -26.23 -4.48
CA ARG A 308 -18.96 -25.73 -3.37
C ARG A 308 -18.29 -26.88 -2.62
N THR A 309 -18.98 -27.99 -2.40
CA THR A 309 -18.45 -29.16 -1.66
C THR A 309 -17.34 -29.87 -2.44
N ILE A 310 -17.51 -30.09 -3.74
CA ILE A 310 -16.60 -30.94 -4.53
C ILE A 310 -15.58 -30.13 -5.31
N LEU A 311 -16.01 -29.09 -6.02
CA LEU A 311 -15.12 -28.26 -6.82
C LEU A 311 -14.41 -27.22 -5.94
N GLY A 312 -15.11 -26.71 -4.92
CA GLY A 312 -14.64 -25.57 -4.15
C GLY A 312 -14.52 -24.31 -5.01
N HIS A 313 -13.88 -23.29 -4.46
CA HIS A 313 -13.69 -22.01 -5.16
C HIS A 313 -12.40 -21.98 -5.95
N ARG A 314 -12.43 -21.27 -7.08
CA ARG A 314 -11.25 -21.04 -7.89
C ARG A 314 -10.28 -20.13 -7.13
N ASN A 315 -9.09 -20.63 -6.85
CA ASN A 315 -7.98 -19.83 -6.35
C ASN A 315 -7.20 -19.28 -7.55
N GLU A 316 -7.24 -17.97 -7.77
CA GLU A 316 -6.34 -17.32 -8.73
C GLU A 316 -4.94 -17.29 -8.13
N ARG A 317 -4.17 -18.36 -8.37
CA ARG A 317 -2.71 -18.32 -8.17
C ARG A 317 -2.13 -17.49 -9.31
N HIS A 318 -2.00 -16.19 -9.10
CA HIS A 318 -1.22 -15.34 -9.98
C HIS A 318 0.24 -15.77 -9.89
N LYS A 319 0.84 -16.11 -11.03
CA LYS A 319 2.29 -16.30 -11.12
C LYS A 319 2.95 -14.96 -10.86
N ASP A 320 3.79 -14.89 -9.84
CA ASP A 320 4.66 -13.73 -9.64
C ASP A 320 5.63 -13.65 -10.82
N TRP A 321 5.75 -12.47 -11.43
CA TRP A 321 6.62 -12.27 -12.59
C TRP A 321 8.08 -12.01 -12.17
N ILE A 322 8.31 -11.67 -10.89
CA ILE A 322 9.65 -11.52 -10.32
C ILE A 322 10.18 -12.91 -9.96
N SER A 323 11.37 -13.24 -10.49
CA SER A 323 12.00 -14.54 -10.26
C SER A 323 12.53 -14.69 -8.82
N GLN A 324 12.75 -15.94 -8.41
CA GLN A 324 13.38 -16.23 -7.13
C GLN A 324 14.81 -15.68 -7.05
N GLU A 325 15.55 -15.66 -8.17
CA GLU A 325 16.89 -15.08 -8.25
C GLU A 325 16.85 -13.56 -7.99
N ALA A 326 15.87 -12.86 -8.55
CA ALA A 326 15.69 -11.43 -8.28
C ALA A 326 15.43 -11.16 -6.79
N TRP A 327 14.61 -12.00 -6.14
CA TRP A 327 14.38 -11.91 -4.70
C TRP A 327 15.63 -12.17 -3.86
N GLN A 328 16.48 -13.11 -4.27
CA GLN A 328 17.78 -13.35 -3.61
C GLN A 328 18.68 -12.11 -3.68
N LYS A 329 18.83 -11.50 -4.88
CA LYS A 329 19.63 -10.26 -5.04
C LYS A 329 19.07 -9.08 -4.24
N ILE A 330 17.74 -9.00 -4.07
CA ILE A 330 17.12 -7.97 -3.22
C ILE A 330 17.53 -8.17 -1.74
N GLU A 331 17.51 -9.41 -1.23
CA GLU A 331 17.93 -9.66 0.16
C GLU A 331 19.45 -9.46 0.33
N GLU A 332 20.28 -9.81 -0.65
CA GLU A 332 21.73 -9.49 -0.65
C GLU A 332 21.97 -7.99 -0.57
N ARG A 333 21.30 -7.19 -1.40
CA ARG A 333 21.37 -5.71 -1.36
C ARG A 333 21.01 -5.19 0.03
N LYS A 334 19.97 -5.76 0.63
CA LYS A 334 19.49 -5.41 1.96
C LYS A 334 20.51 -5.75 3.06
N ASP A 335 21.20 -6.88 2.97
CA ASP A 335 22.27 -7.23 3.90
C ASP A 335 23.48 -6.31 3.78
N ILE A 336 23.83 -5.88 2.57
CA ILE A 336 24.86 -4.85 2.37
C ILE A 336 24.41 -3.53 3.03
N LYS A 337 23.15 -3.13 2.89
CA LYS A 337 22.63 -1.91 3.56
C LYS A 337 22.75 -1.99 5.07
N LYS A 338 22.45 -3.15 5.67
CA LYS A 338 22.64 -3.35 7.12
C LYS A 338 24.10 -3.15 7.53
N LYS A 339 25.06 -3.62 6.73
CA LYS A 339 26.49 -3.42 6.96
C LYS A 339 26.90 -1.95 6.83
N VAL A 340 26.41 -1.24 5.80
CA VAL A 340 26.64 0.22 5.64
C VAL A 340 26.16 0.97 6.87
N LEU A 341 25.00 0.59 7.39
CA LEU A 341 24.36 1.24 8.54
C LEU A 341 25.03 0.91 9.88
N SER A 342 25.67 -0.25 10.03
CA SER A 342 26.37 -0.63 11.27
C SER A 342 27.83 -0.19 11.33
N THR A 343 28.46 0.03 10.17
CA THR A 343 29.89 0.33 10.08
C THR A 343 30.20 1.77 10.50
N LYS A 344 31.12 1.92 11.46
CA LYS A 344 31.58 3.22 11.97
C LYS A 344 32.78 3.79 11.19
N ALA A 345 33.66 2.93 10.66
CA ALA A 345 34.87 3.35 9.97
C ALA A 345 34.57 3.86 8.55
N GLU A 346 34.95 5.11 8.25
CA GLU A 346 34.54 5.79 7.01
C GLU A 346 35.07 5.13 5.73
N ARG A 347 36.30 4.59 5.76
CA ARG A 347 36.89 3.85 4.64
C ARG A 347 36.07 2.61 4.28
N ILE A 348 35.71 1.81 5.29
CA ILE A 348 34.94 0.57 5.10
C ILE A 348 33.51 0.91 4.68
N LYS A 349 32.92 1.96 5.27
CA LYS A 349 31.58 2.46 4.92
C LYS A 349 31.51 2.90 3.46
N THR A 350 32.54 3.60 2.95
CA THR A 350 32.62 4.01 1.54
C THR A 350 32.67 2.80 0.61
N GLN A 351 33.47 1.79 0.94
CA GLN A 351 33.53 0.53 0.17
C GLN A 351 32.18 -0.20 0.16
N GLN A 352 31.51 -0.28 1.32
CA GLN A 352 30.18 -0.90 1.41
C GLN A 352 29.11 -0.08 0.68
N GLN A 353 29.21 1.26 0.65
CA GLN A 353 28.33 2.13 -0.13
C GLN A 353 28.48 1.85 -1.62
N GLN A 354 29.72 1.63 -2.09
CA GLN A 354 29.98 1.25 -3.46
C GLN A 354 29.40 -0.14 -3.77
N ALA A 355 29.65 -1.14 -2.92
CA ALA A 355 29.07 -2.47 -3.07
C ALA A 355 27.53 -2.44 -3.09
N TYR A 356 26.92 -1.56 -2.29
CA TYR A 356 25.46 -1.35 -2.30
C TYR A 356 24.97 -0.80 -3.65
N ARG A 357 25.68 0.17 -4.24
CA ARG A 357 25.34 0.73 -5.56
C ARG A 357 25.45 -0.33 -6.66
N GLU A 358 26.45 -1.20 -6.58
CA GLU A 358 26.63 -2.30 -7.53
C GLU A 358 25.52 -3.34 -7.39
N ALA A 359 25.18 -3.73 -6.15
CA ALA A 359 24.05 -4.62 -5.88
C ALA A 359 22.71 -4.04 -6.34
N ASP A 360 22.45 -2.74 -6.10
CA ASP A 360 21.23 -2.07 -6.57
C ASP A 360 21.13 -2.04 -8.10
N ARG A 361 22.26 -1.81 -8.81
CA ARG A 361 22.30 -1.93 -10.27
C ARG A 361 21.98 -3.35 -10.74
N ALA A 362 22.53 -4.37 -10.09
CA ALA A 362 22.26 -5.77 -10.42
C ALA A 362 20.78 -6.13 -10.20
N VAL A 363 20.18 -5.68 -9.10
CA VAL A 363 18.74 -5.82 -8.83
C VAL A 363 17.90 -5.14 -9.92
N LYS A 364 18.25 -3.91 -10.33
CA LYS A 364 17.54 -3.21 -11.41
C LYS A 364 17.68 -3.92 -12.75
N GLN A 365 18.83 -4.54 -13.04
CA GLN A 365 19.04 -5.30 -14.27
C GLN A 365 18.20 -6.58 -14.31
N ILE A 366 18.24 -7.41 -13.26
CA ILE A 366 17.51 -8.67 -13.23
C ILE A 366 15.99 -8.45 -13.27
N ILE A 367 15.48 -7.44 -12.55
CA ILE A 367 14.06 -7.11 -12.56
C ILE A 367 13.60 -6.65 -13.96
N ARG A 368 14.42 -5.88 -14.68
CA ARG A 368 14.09 -5.50 -16.08
C ARG A 368 14.10 -6.71 -17.00
N HIS A 369 15.03 -7.64 -16.81
CA HIS A 369 15.07 -8.89 -17.56
C HIS A 369 13.82 -9.74 -17.30
N ASP A 370 13.46 -9.96 -16.03
CA ASP A 370 12.27 -10.70 -15.62
C ASP A 370 10.99 -10.09 -16.20
N LYS A 371 10.85 -8.76 -16.17
CA LYS A 371 9.71 -8.08 -16.80
C LYS A 371 9.67 -8.31 -18.29
N ARG A 372 10.80 -8.21 -18.99
CA ARG A 372 10.86 -8.42 -20.44
C ARG A 372 10.46 -9.84 -20.79
N LYS A 373 11.04 -10.82 -20.09
CA LYS A 373 10.72 -12.24 -20.25
C LYS A 373 9.24 -12.52 -20.00
N HIS A 374 8.67 -11.94 -18.95
CA HIS A 374 7.24 -12.06 -18.67
C HIS A 374 6.37 -11.49 -19.79
N LEU A 375 6.75 -10.33 -20.35
CA LEU A 375 6.04 -9.71 -21.47
C LEU A 375 6.16 -10.53 -22.76
N GLU A 376 7.33 -11.14 -23.01
CA GLU A 376 7.58 -12.05 -24.12
C GLU A 376 6.73 -13.33 -23.97
N ASP A 377 6.75 -13.97 -22.80
CA ASP A 377 5.92 -15.15 -22.50
C ASP A 377 4.43 -14.87 -22.67
N MET A 378 3.96 -13.68 -22.27
CA MET A 378 2.59 -13.23 -22.49
C MET A 378 2.28 -13.00 -23.97
N ALA A 379 3.22 -12.43 -24.73
CA ALA A 379 3.05 -12.22 -26.17
C ALA A 379 2.93 -13.55 -26.91
N THR A 380 3.82 -14.50 -26.62
CA THR A 380 3.78 -15.86 -27.19
C THR A 380 2.46 -16.56 -26.85
N GLN A 381 1.98 -16.46 -25.60
CA GLN A 381 0.68 -17.01 -25.21
C GLN A 381 -0.49 -16.35 -25.95
N ALA A 382 -0.42 -15.05 -26.23
CA ALA A 382 -1.44 -14.35 -27.01
C ALA A 382 -1.43 -14.82 -28.47
N GLU A 383 -0.25 -14.96 -29.07
CA GLU A 383 -0.08 -15.46 -30.44
C GLU A 383 -0.61 -16.89 -30.59
N GLU A 384 -0.26 -17.78 -29.66
CA GLU A 384 -0.80 -19.14 -29.65
C GLU A 384 -2.33 -19.16 -29.48
N ALA A 385 -2.87 -18.32 -28.59
CA ALA A 385 -4.31 -18.23 -28.39
C ALA A 385 -5.03 -17.71 -29.64
N ALA A 386 -4.44 -16.73 -30.33
CA ALA A 386 -4.95 -16.23 -31.61
C ALA A 386 -4.92 -17.32 -32.68
N TYR A 387 -3.80 -18.05 -32.80
CA TYR A 387 -3.64 -19.16 -33.75
C TYR A 387 -4.65 -20.30 -33.51
N LYS A 388 -4.91 -20.63 -32.24
CA LYS A 388 -5.88 -21.65 -31.83
C LYS A 388 -7.34 -21.17 -31.87
N GLY A 389 -7.59 -19.91 -32.22
CA GLY A 389 -8.93 -19.29 -32.21
C GLY A 389 -9.53 -19.09 -30.80
N ASP A 390 -8.73 -19.18 -29.73
CA ASP A 390 -9.16 -18.95 -28.35
C ASP A 390 -9.23 -17.45 -28.04
N GLN A 391 -10.30 -16.82 -28.55
CA GLN A 391 -10.60 -15.40 -28.34
C GLN A 391 -10.71 -15.04 -26.85
N ARG A 392 -11.07 -15.99 -25.97
CA ARG A 392 -11.21 -15.74 -24.53
C ARG A 392 -9.86 -15.57 -23.85
N THR A 393 -8.88 -16.41 -24.19
CA THR A 393 -7.52 -16.31 -23.65
C THR A 393 -6.81 -15.09 -24.24
N LEU A 394 -6.97 -14.84 -25.55
CA LEU A 394 -6.46 -13.64 -26.21
C LEU A 394 -7.01 -12.36 -25.54
N TYR A 395 -8.33 -12.25 -25.38
CA TYR A 395 -8.96 -11.10 -24.72
C TYR A 395 -8.45 -10.88 -23.28
N LYS A 396 -8.23 -11.96 -22.51
CA LYS A 396 -7.68 -11.83 -21.15
C LYS A 396 -6.26 -11.28 -21.15
N ILE A 397 -5.40 -11.75 -22.05
CA ILE A 397 -4.01 -11.30 -22.15
C ILE A 397 -3.97 -9.84 -22.63
N THR A 398 -4.79 -9.48 -23.62
CA THR A 398 -4.90 -8.10 -24.12
C THR A 398 -5.47 -7.16 -23.06
N LYS A 399 -6.44 -7.61 -22.26
CA LYS A 399 -7.00 -6.83 -21.15
C LYS A 399 -5.98 -6.62 -20.02
N GLN A 400 -5.06 -7.56 -19.78
CA GLN A 400 -3.95 -7.34 -18.85
C GLN A 400 -2.97 -6.25 -19.34
N ARG A 401 -2.94 -5.92 -20.64
CA ARG A 401 -2.13 -4.83 -21.23
C ARG A 401 -2.81 -3.45 -21.19
N MET A 402 -4.11 -3.35 -20.97
CA MET A 402 -4.84 -2.07 -20.92
C MET A 402 -5.19 -1.71 -19.47
N PRO A 403 -4.97 -0.45 -19.01
CA PRO A 403 -5.49 -0.01 -17.72
C PRO A 403 -7.02 0.12 -17.83
N VAL A 404 -7.75 -0.96 -17.53
CA VAL A 404 -9.21 -0.94 -17.48
C VAL A 404 -9.65 -0.92 -16.03
N PHE A 405 -10.21 0.22 -15.62
CA PHE A 405 -11.00 0.41 -14.41
C PHE A 405 -12.16 -0.59 -14.34
N ARG A 406 -12.32 -1.29 -13.22
CA ARG A 406 -13.62 -1.74 -12.69
C ARG A 406 -13.58 -1.79 -11.16
N ALA A 407 -14.60 -1.20 -10.55
CA ALA A 407 -14.88 -1.27 -9.13
C ALA A 407 -15.32 -2.69 -8.71
N SER A 408 -15.03 -3.03 -7.45
CA SER A 408 -15.85 -3.82 -6.49
C SER A 408 -15.08 -4.89 -5.71
N ASP A 409 -15.67 -5.21 -4.56
CA ASP A 409 -15.07 -5.55 -3.27
C ASP A 409 -15.80 -6.87 -2.74
N PRO A 410 -15.70 -7.37 -1.48
CA PRO A 410 -14.64 -8.23 -0.85
C PRO A 410 -15.01 -9.03 0.49
N TYR A 411 -14.21 -9.96 1.10
CA TYR A 411 -14.31 -10.43 2.57
C TYR A 411 -12.91 -10.89 3.12
N TYR A 412 -12.36 -10.62 4.34
CA TYR A 412 -12.65 -10.93 5.78
C TYR A 412 -12.08 -9.86 6.81
N ASP A 413 -12.19 -10.11 8.14
CA ASP A 413 -11.83 -9.27 9.33
C ASP A 413 -10.36 -9.31 9.80
N ILE A 414 -9.82 -8.20 10.35
CA ILE A 414 -8.43 -8.08 10.88
C ILE A 414 -8.36 -7.06 12.04
N ASP A 415 -7.66 -7.40 13.13
CA ASP A 415 -7.17 -6.46 14.15
C ASP A 415 -5.85 -5.79 13.68
N ILE A 416 -5.79 -4.45 13.74
CA ILE A 416 -4.81 -3.66 12.96
C ILE A 416 -3.72 -3.01 13.81
N THR A 417 -2.48 -3.31 13.42
CA THR A 417 -1.25 -2.60 13.79
C THR A 417 -0.80 -1.64 12.66
N ILE A 418 -1.34 -0.42 12.68
CA ILE A 418 -0.68 0.90 12.54
C ILE A 418 0.02 1.33 11.21
N ILE A 419 -0.38 2.55 10.80
CA ILE A 419 0.16 3.50 9.81
C ILE A 419 1.69 3.60 9.80
N LEU A 420 2.23 3.65 8.60
CA LEU A 420 3.64 3.73 8.35
C LEU A 420 3.94 4.45 7.04
N GLU A 421 5.10 5.09 6.94
CA GLU A 421 5.60 5.72 5.70
C GLU A 421 6.86 5.03 5.16
N ILE A 422 6.84 4.60 3.88
CA ILE A 422 8.02 4.27 3.07
C ILE A 422 8.14 5.36 2.01
N VAL A 423 9.08 6.27 2.16
CA VAL A 423 9.49 7.14 1.05
C VAL A 423 10.32 6.32 0.07
N SER A 424 9.94 6.31 -1.21
CA SER A 424 10.64 5.54 -2.25
C SER A 424 11.45 6.48 -3.18
N THR A 425 12.73 6.67 -2.87
CA THR A 425 13.89 7.06 -3.73
C THR A 425 13.71 7.15 -5.25
N LEU A 426 14.43 8.03 -5.97
CA LEU A 426 15.86 8.43 -5.84
C LEU A 426 16.06 9.81 -6.47
N LYS A 427 16.58 10.82 -5.76
CA LYS A 427 17.06 12.08 -6.37
C LYS A 427 18.10 11.72 -7.44
N ILE A 428 17.72 11.83 -8.72
CA ILE A 428 18.68 12.02 -9.81
C ILE A 428 18.71 13.53 -9.97
N GLU A 429 19.61 14.20 -9.25
CA GLU A 429 20.06 15.51 -9.70
C GLU A 429 20.86 15.24 -10.98
N CYS A 430 20.29 15.65 -12.11
CA CYS A 430 20.98 15.73 -13.37
C CYS A 430 22.25 16.55 -13.18
N ARG A 431 23.38 15.99 -13.60
CA ARG A 431 24.57 16.77 -13.93
C ARG A 431 24.17 17.81 -14.97
N LEU A 432 24.07 19.07 -14.57
CA LEU A 432 24.33 20.16 -15.50
C LEU A 432 25.85 20.32 -15.55
N THR A 433 26.38 19.92 -16.68
CA THR A 433 27.72 20.26 -17.11
C THR A 433 27.70 21.73 -17.53
N ALA A 434 28.62 22.51 -16.96
CA ALA A 434 29.26 23.62 -17.64
C ALA A 434 30.76 23.45 -17.39
#